data_AF-A0A2V8XG31-F1
#
_entry.id   AF-A0A2V8XG31-F1
#
_cell.length_a   1.000
_cell.length_b   1.000
_cell.length_c   1.000
_cell.angle_alpha   90.00
_cell.angle_beta   90.00
_cell.angle_gamma   90.00
#
_symmetry.space_group_name_H-M   'P 1'
#
loop_
_entity.id
_entity.type
_entity.pdbx_description
1 polymer ?
#
loop_
_entity_poly.entity_id
_entity_poly.type
_entity_poly.pdbx_seq_one_letter_code
_entity_poly.pdbx_strand_id
1 'polypeptide(L)'
;MAQHASGPQGGASKPSWLDRAVDILKPQPGPPPKPPAPRVDQGAWRESVEQTHVAPGLTVRDVGLSVFGETRSLRDRPGSNEPISVARQKVAHAIINGAEKWGADRMKHASTALPIEPSEKQKRDPATHAAYESSMKAAREAYLSGHDPTNGALHFNIRATPERSNWKGRHPISTQSGPYNNSFVAGDFPSHTAWLNTYLPDENEKRTHKR
;
A
#
# COMPACT_ATOMS: atom_id res chain seq x y z
N MET A 1 -52.66 43.39 82.53
CA MET A 1 -53.78 42.45 82.65
C MET A 1 -53.63 41.39 81.57
N ALA A 2 -53.73 40.10 81.97
CA ALA A 2 -54.03 38.88 81.19
C ALA A 2 -53.17 38.57 79.95
N GLN A 3 -52.32 37.53 79.91
CA GLN A 3 -52.53 36.06 79.96
C GLN A 3 -52.62 35.37 78.58
N HIS A 4 -51.65 34.48 78.39
CA HIS A 4 -51.46 33.32 77.50
C HIS A 4 -52.53 32.89 76.49
N ALA A 5 -52.06 32.48 75.30
CA ALA A 5 -52.45 31.23 74.66
C ALA A 5 -51.31 30.65 73.80
N SER A 6 -51.12 29.34 73.93
CA SER A 6 -50.02 28.53 73.39
C SER A 6 -50.46 27.79 72.13
N GLY A 7 -49.56 27.57 71.16
CA GLY A 7 -49.74 26.66 70.03
C GLY A 7 -48.42 26.01 69.59
N PRO A 8 -48.38 24.72 69.21
CA PRO A 8 -47.20 23.87 69.34
C PRO A 8 -46.28 23.84 68.11
N GLN A 9 -45.06 23.37 68.40
CA GLN A 9 -43.90 23.14 67.56
C GLN A 9 -44.20 22.34 66.28
N GLY A 10 -43.95 22.94 65.12
CA GLY A 10 -43.67 22.22 63.87
C GLY A 10 -42.17 22.08 63.72
N GLY A 11 -41.60 21.02 64.30
CA GLY A 11 -40.19 20.66 64.11
C GLY A 11 -39.94 20.37 62.64
N ALA A 12 -39.27 21.28 61.94
CA ALA A 12 -38.70 21.01 60.64
C ALA A 12 -37.61 19.94 60.82
N SER A 13 -37.97 18.71 60.46
CA SER A 13 -37.04 17.59 60.33
C SER A 13 -35.85 18.03 59.47
N LYS A 14 -34.68 18.16 60.10
CA LYS A 14 -33.42 18.39 59.40
C LYS A 14 -33.22 17.22 58.43
N PRO A 15 -32.95 17.46 57.14
CA PRO A 15 -32.74 16.38 56.18
C PRO A 15 -31.63 15.46 56.70
N SER A 16 -31.94 14.17 56.78
CA SER A 16 -31.04 13.15 57.30
C SER A 16 -29.81 13.07 56.41
N TRP A 17 -28.64 12.86 57.01
CA TRP A 17 -27.40 12.62 56.27
C TRP A 17 -27.52 11.40 55.33
N LEU A 18 -28.45 10.48 55.62
CA LEU A 18 -28.78 9.34 54.78
C LEU A 18 -29.46 9.76 53.47
N ASP A 19 -30.31 10.80 53.46
CA ASP A 19 -30.94 11.30 52.22
C ASP A 19 -29.91 11.94 51.28
N ARG A 20 -28.86 12.56 51.84
CA ARG A 20 -27.72 13.08 51.08
C ARG A 20 -26.84 11.97 50.49
N ALA A 21 -26.74 10.82 51.15
CA ALA A 21 -25.94 9.69 50.67
C ALA A 21 -26.57 9.00 49.45
N VAL A 22 -27.91 8.99 49.35
CA VAL A 22 -28.63 8.39 48.21
C VAL A 22 -28.51 9.23 46.94
N ASP A 23 -28.48 10.57 47.06
CA ASP A 23 -28.30 11.46 45.90
C ASP A 23 -26.88 11.45 45.32
N ILE A 24 -25.86 11.11 46.12
CA ILE A 24 -24.47 10.99 45.66
C ILE A 24 -24.26 9.73 44.79
N LEU A 25 -25.14 8.74 44.90
CA LEU A 25 -25.06 7.48 44.15
C LEU A 25 -25.80 7.51 42.81
N LYS A 26 -26.40 8.64 42.40
CA LYS A 26 -26.97 8.78 41.05
C LYS A 26 -25.82 8.82 40.03
N PRO A 27 -25.70 7.83 39.14
CA PRO A 27 -24.69 7.87 38.09
C PRO A 27 -24.93 9.11 37.24
N GLN A 28 -23.91 9.97 37.13
CA GLN A 28 -23.91 11.03 36.12
C GLN A 28 -24.14 10.37 34.75
N PRO A 29 -25.05 10.90 33.91
CA PRO A 29 -25.18 10.42 32.54
C PRO A 29 -23.80 10.49 31.88
N GLY A 30 -23.31 9.34 31.41
CA GLY A 30 -22.04 9.29 30.69
C GLY A 30 -22.06 10.28 29.51
N PRO A 31 -20.90 10.81 29.09
CA PRO A 31 -20.84 11.69 27.93
C PRO A 31 -21.53 11.01 26.74
N PRO A 32 -22.27 11.78 25.91
CA PRO A 32 -22.99 11.21 24.78
C PRO A 32 -22.00 10.43 23.89
N PRO A 33 -22.42 9.28 23.34
CA PRO A 33 -21.55 8.46 22.52
C PRO A 33 -20.98 9.31 21.38
N LYS A 34 -19.66 9.26 21.23
CA LYS A 34 -18.97 10.00 20.16
C LYS A 34 -19.60 9.60 18.83
N PRO A 35 -19.97 10.57 17.96
CA PRO A 35 -20.53 10.24 16.67
C PRO A 35 -19.61 9.26 15.94
N PRO A 36 -20.17 8.24 15.25
CA PRO A 36 -19.36 7.36 14.43
C PRO A 36 -18.57 8.21 13.43
N ALA A 37 -17.28 7.92 13.30
CA ALA A 37 -16.45 8.60 12.32
C ALA A 37 -17.09 8.47 10.92
N PRO A 38 -17.08 9.53 10.10
CA PRO A 38 -17.59 9.45 8.74
C PRO A 38 -16.87 8.31 7.99
N ARG A 39 -17.63 7.55 7.20
CA ARG A 39 -17.05 6.50 6.37
C ARG A 39 -16.10 7.13 5.36
N VAL A 40 -14.87 6.62 5.28
CA VAL A 40 -13.90 7.08 4.28
C VAL A 40 -14.36 6.61 2.90
N ASP A 41 -14.45 7.54 1.96
CA ASP A 41 -14.59 7.21 0.54
C ASP A 41 -13.30 6.55 0.05
N GLN A 42 -13.35 5.24 -0.13
CA GLN A 42 -12.22 4.42 -0.57
C GLN A 42 -11.79 4.78 -1.99
N GLY A 43 -12.69 5.26 -2.84
CA GLY A 43 -12.36 5.71 -4.20
C GLY A 43 -11.51 6.97 -4.16
N ALA A 44 -12.03 8.01 -3.50
CA ALA A 44 -11.32 9.27 -3.34
C ALA A 44 -9.97 9.11 -2.63
N TRP A 45 -9.89 8.24 -1.63
CA TRP A 45 -8.63 7.93 -0.95
C TRP A 45 -7.61 7.30 -1.91
N ARG A 46 -8.00 6.31 -2.72
CA ARG A 46 -7.10 5.68 -3.69
C ARG A 46 -6.59 6.67 -4.73
N GLU A 47 -7.48 7.50 -5.26
CA GLU A 47 -7.12 8.55 -6.23
C GLU A 47 -6.13 9.55 -5.64
N SER A 48 -6.34 9.96 -4.39
CA SER A 48 -5.41 10.85 -3.68
C SER A 48 -4.02 10.22 -3.52
N VAL A 49 -3.93 8.94 -3.16
CA VAL A 49 -2.64 8.23 -3.06
C VAL A 49 -1.98 8.14 -4.43
N GLU A 50 -2.73 7.80 -5.47
CA GLU A 50 -2.21 7.65 -6.84
C GLU A 50 -1.59 8.94 -7.39
N GLN A 51 -2.15 10.10 -7.06
CA GLN A 51 -1.63 11.41 -7.47
C GLN A 51 -0.40 11.87 -6.68
N THR A 52 -0.02 11.14 -5.61
CA THR A 52 1.13 11.51 -4.78
C THR A 52 2.43 11.23 -5.52
N HIS A 53 3.40 12.14 -5.38
CA HIS A 53 4.72 11.99 -5.99
C HIS A 53 5.59 11.06 -5.15
N VAL A 54 6.16 10.03 -5.78
CA VAL A 54 7.21 9.20 -5.16
C VAL A 54 8.60 9.81 -5.34
N ALA A 55 8.77 10.58 -6.43
CA ALA A 55 9.95 11.37 -6.75
C ALA A 55 9.53 12.55 -7.65
N PRO A 56 10.38 13.57 -7.86
CA PRO A 56 10.07 14.65 -8.79
C PRO A 56 9.69 14.13 -10.18
N GLY A 57 8.46 14.43 -10.64
CA GLY A 57 7.96 14.00 -11.94
C GLY A 57 7.53 12.53 -12.06
N LEU A 58 7.41 11.79 -10.94
CA LEU A 58 6.91 10.41 -10.93
C LEU A 58 5.87 10.24 -9.81
N THR A 59 4.65 9.89 -10.19
CA THR A 59 3.55 9.62 -9.24
C THR A 59 3.42 8.14 -8.92
N VAL A 60 2.70 7.80 -7.84
CA VAL A 60 2.32 6.41 -7.53
C VAL A 60 1.55 5.78 -8.70
N ARG A 61 0.70 6.57 -9.37
CA ARG A 61 -0.02 6.14 -10.56
C ARG A 61 0.93 5.75 -11.70
N ASP A 62 1.95 6.56 -11.96
CA ASP A 62 2.94 6.27 -12.99
C ASP A 62 3.71 4.99 -12.69
N VAL A 63 4.09 4.77 -11.42
CA VAL A 63 4.67 3.50 -10.97
C VAL A 63 3.74 2.33 -11.29
N GLY A 64 2.45 2.45 -10.95
CA GLY A 64 1.45 1.44 -11.27
C GLY A 64 1.36 1.14 -12.76
N LEU A 65 1.43 2.17 -13.61
CA LEU A 65 1.35 2.00 -15.06
C LEU A 65 2.60 1.37 -15.65
N SER A 66 3.78 1.72 -15.15
CA SER A 66 5.01 1.02 -15.51
C SER A 66 4.95 -0.46 -15.10
N VAL A 67 4.51 -0.77 -13.88
CA VAL A 67 4.32 -2.16 -13.42
C VAL A 67 3.33 -2.90 -14.33
N PHE A 68 2.22 -2.26 -14.73
CA PHE A 68 1.28 -2.82 -15.69
C PHE A 68 1.96 -3.10 -17.04
N GLY A 69 2.66 -2.13 -17.63
CA GLY A 69 3.35 -2.31 -18.92
C GLY A 69 4.34 -3.47 -18.91
N GLU A 70 5.08 -3.63 -17.80
CA GLU A 70 6.07 -4.69 -17.60
C GLU A 70 5.43 -6.08 -17.39
N THR A 71 4.31 -6.16 -16.68
CA THR A 71 3.79 -7.44 -16.16
C THR A 71 2.39 -7.81 -16.64
N ARG A 72 1.80 -7.05 -17.57
CA ARG A 72 0.42 -7.28 -18.05
C ARG A 72 0.18 -8.65 -18.69
N SER A 73 1.23 -9.28 -19.22
CA SER A 73 1.15 -10.62 -19.80
C SER A 73 1.19 -11.74 -18.76
N LEU A 74 1.53 -11.43 -17.51
CA LEU A 74 1.73 -12.40 -16.44
C LEU A 74 0.44 -12.67 -15.67
N ARG A 75 0.21 -13.96 -15.39
CA ARG A 75 -0.92 -14.46 -14.60
C ARG A 75 -0.46 -15.49 -13.58
N ASP A 76 -1.23 -15.62 -12.51
CA ASP A 76 -1.05 -16.70 -11.55
C ASP A 76 -1.07 -18.08 -12.23
N ARG A 77 -0.33 -19.00 -11.62
CA ARG A 77 -0.23 -20.39 -12.07
C ARG A 77 -0.26 -21.31 -10.85
N PRO A 78 -0.90 -22.49 -10.93
CA PRO A 78 -0.71 -23.52 -9.92
C PRO A 78 0.78 -23.84 -9.73
N GLY A 79 1.26 -23.80 -8.49
CA GLY A 79 2.67 -24.02 -8.15
C GLY A 79 3.55 -22.77 -8.20
N SER A 80 3.00 -21.56 -8.40
CA SER A 80 3.72 -20.32 -8.09
C SER A 80 4.10 -20.28 -6.61
N ASN A 81 5.30 -19.81 -6.29
CA ASN A 81 5.72 -19.63 -4.90
C ASN A 81 4.99 -18.48 -4.17
N GLU A 82 4.38 -17.57 -4.92
CA GLU A 82 3.53 -16.48 -4.41
C GLU A 82 2.60 -15.96 -5.53
N PRO A 83 1.56 -15.16 -5.20
CA PRO A 83 0.70 -14.54 -6.19
C PRO A 83 1.39 -13.44 -7.01
N ILE A 84 0.98 -13.27 -8.27
CA ILE A 84 1.52 -12.25 -9.19
C ILE A 84 1.33 -10.83 -8.64
N SER A 85 0.31 -10.57 -7.83
CA SER A 85 0.12 -9.27 -7.18
C SER A 85 1.27 -8.92 -6.23
N VAL A 86 1.82 -9.91 -5.52
CA VAL A 86 2.97 -9.73 -4.61
C VAL A 86 4.25 -9.47 -5.42
N ALA A 87 4.44 -10.20 -6.52
CA ALA A 87 5.56 -9.93 -7.42
C ALA A 87 5.47 -8.53 -8.07
N ARG A 88 4.28 -8.07 -8.45
CA ARG A 88 4.06 -6.70 -8.93
C ARG A 88 4.42 -5.65 -7.89
N GLN A 89 4.14 -5.91 -6.60
CA GLN A 89 4.56 -5.02 -5.52
C GLN A 89 6.10 -4.94 -5.42
N LYS A 90 6.80 -6.07 -5.59
CA LYS A 90 8.28 -6.10 -5.63
C LYS A 90 8.83 -5.29 -6.81
N VAL A 91 8.20 -5.37 -7.99
CA VAL A 91 8.54 -4.49 -9.13
C VAL A 91 8.32 -3.03 -8.78
N ALA A 92 7.18 -2.69 -8.16
CA ALA A 92 6.88 -1.33 -7.74
C ALA A 92 7.93 -0.78 -6.78
N HIS A 93 8.36 -1.56 -5.78
CA HIS A 93 9.49 -1.18 -4.90
C HIS A 93 10.77 -0.93 -5.70
N ALA A 94 11.13 -1.79 -6.64
CA ALA A 94 12.33 -1.58 -7.45
C ALA A 94 12.29 -0.27 -8.26
N ILE A 95 11.12 0.08 -8.80
CA ILE A 95 10.90 1.34 -9.51
C ILE A 95 11.01 2.54 -8.57
N ILE A 96 10.38 2.47 -7.38
CA ILE A 96 10.43 3.54 -6.36
C ILE A 96 11.86 3.75 -5.88
N ASN A 97 12.55 2.68 -5.49
CA ASN A 97 13.96 2.73 -5.06
C ASN A 97 14.86 3.34 -6.14
N GLY A 98 14.65 2.97 -7.42
CA GLY A 98 15.36 3.56 -8.54
C GLY A 98 15.07 5.06 -8.71
N ALA A 99 13.82 5.48 -8.48
CA ALA A 99 13.41 6.88 -8.54
C ALA A 99 13.99 7.70 -7.38
N GLU A 100 14.01 7.16 -6.17
CA GLU A 100 14.66 7.79 -5.01
C GLU A 100 16.16 7.96 -5.23
N LYS A 101 16.78 6.98 -5.88
CA LYS A 101 18.22 6.97 -6.13
C LYS A 101 18.67 7.94 -7.23
N TRP A 102 17.98 7.90 -8.38
CA TRP A 102 18.43 8.59 -9.59
C TRP A 102 17.52 9.74 -10.01
N GLY A 103 16.38 9.93 -9.36
CA GLY A 103 15.39 10.95 -9.71
C GLY A 103 15.00 10.86 -11.18
N ALA A 104 15.11 11.99 -11.88
CA ALA A 104 14.80 12.11 -13.30
C ALA A 104 15.65 11.21 -14.20
N ASP A 105 16.83 10.77 -13.76
CA ASP A 105 17.72 9.90 -14.54
C ASP A 105 17.41 8.40 -14.38
N ARG A 106 16.39 8.02 -13.59
CA ARG A 106 16.02 6.60 -13.37
C ARG A 106 15.94 5.82 -14.67
N MET A 107 15.26 6.35 -15.70
CA MET A 107 15.07 5.64 -16.98
C MET A 107 16.37 5.36 -17.74
N LYS A 108 17.45 6.11 -17.48
CA LYS A 108 18.78 5.86 -18.06
C LYS A 108 19.49 4.68 -17.38
N HIS A 109 19.20 4.45 -16.09
CA HIS A 109 19.86 3.43 -15.27
C HIS A 109 19.05 2.13 -15.17
N ALA A 110 17.73 2.25 -14.98
CA ALA A 110 16.77 1.17 -14.83
C ALA A 110 15.51 1.50 -15.66
N SER A 111 15.65 1.33 -16.97
CA SER A 111 14.56 1.55 -17.93
C SER A 111 13.39 0.61 -17.65
N THR A 112 12.18 1.14 -17.73
CA THR A 112 10.93 0.38 -17.63
C THR A 112 9.97 0.79 -18.73
N ALA A 113 8.86 0.06 -18.87
CA ALA A 113 7.73 0.47 -19.67
C ALA A 113 7.30 1.90 -19.28
N LEU A 114 6.98 2.70 -20.31
CA LEU A 114 6.41 4.03 -20.12
C LEU A 114 5.07 3.91 -19.39
N PRO A 115 4.72 4.88 -18.53
CA PRO A 115 3.46 4.87 -17.79
C PRO A 115 2.29 5.22 -18.72
N ILE A 116 1.89 4.26 -19.55
CA ILE A 116 0.81 4.42 -20.53
C ILE A 116 -0.46 3.76 -20.01
N GLU A 117 -1.52 4.56 -19.89
CA GLU A 117 -2.85 4.07 -19.54
C GLU A 117 -3.39 3.14 -20.63
N PRO A 118 -3.88 1.93 -20.31
CA PRO A 118 -4.61 1.13 -21.28
C PRO A 118 -5.90 1.84 -21.67
N SER A 119 -6.22 1.87 -22.96
CA SER A 119 -7.48 2.44 -23.45
C SER A 119 -8.69 1.72 -22.84
N GLU A 120 -9.83 2.40 -22.77
CA GLU A 120 -11.09 1.81 -22.30
C GLU A 120 -11.49 0.56 -23.08
N LYS A 121 -11.16 0.51 -24.39
CA LYS A 121 -11.35 -0.71 -25.20
C LYS A 121 -10.49 -1.87 -24.69
N GLN A 122 -9.22 -1.62 -24.33
CA GLN A 122 -8.34 -2.64 -23.77
C GLN A 122 -8.79 -3.08 -22.37
N LYS A 123 -9.27 -2.16 -21.54
CA LYS A 123 -9.80 -2.48 -20.19
C LYS A 123 -11.09 -3.31 -20.22
N ARG A 124 -11.77 -3.45 -21.36
CA ARG A 124 -12.90 -4.39 -21.49
C ARG A 124 -12.47 -5.85 -21.49
N ASP A 125 -11.21 -6.14 -21.84
CA ASP A 125 -10.65 -7.48 -21.69
C ASP A 125 -10.43 -7.77 -20.19
N PRO A 126 -11.08 -8.79 -19.61
CA PRO A 126 -11.01 -9.07 -18.17
C PRO A 126 -9.58 -9.28 -17.67
N ALA A 127 -8.75 -9.89 -18.52
CA ALA A 127 -7.36 -10.16 -18.19
C ALA A 127 -6.57 -8.83 -18.09
N THR A 128 -6.72 -7.95 -19.07
CA THR A 128 -6.11 -6.62 -19.07
C THR A 128 -6.58 -5.78 -17.89
N HIS A 129 -7.89 -5.77 -17.61
CA HIS A 129 -8.47 -5.08 -16.45
C HIS A 129 -7.87 -5.58 -15.12
N ALA A 130 -7.83 -6.90 -14.92
CA ALA A 130 -7.28 -7.49 -13.70
C ALA A 130 -5.78 -7.19 -13.52
N ALA A 131 -5.01 -7.17 -14.62
CA ALA A 131 -3.61 -6.77 -14.57
C ALA A 131 -3.46 -5.30 -14.19
N TYR A 132 -4.26 -4.42 -14.78
CA TYR A 132 -4.26 -2.99 -14.49
C TYR A 132 -4.57 -2.72 -13.00
N GLU A 133 -5.69 -3.24 -12.49
CA GLU A 133 -6.08 -3.07 -11.09
C GLU A 133 -5.05 -3.64 -10.12
N SER A 134 -4.51 -4.83 -10.42
CA SER A 134 -3.46 -5.45 -9.62
C SER A 134 -2.19 -4.61 -9.58
N SER A 135 -1.82 -3.95 -10.69
CA SER A 135 -0.63 -3.08 -10.74
C SER A 135 -0.84 -1.75 -10.03
N MET A 136 -2.02 -1.13 -10.16
CA MET A 136 -2.38 0.07 -9.38
C MET A 136 -2.34 -0.23 -7.88
N LYS A 137 -2.93 -1.36 -7.47
CA LYS A 137 -2.87 -1.83 -6.09
C LYS A 137 -1.44 -2.05 -5.62
N ALA A 138 -0.61 -2.74 -6.41
CA ALA A 138 0.78 -3.00 -6.08
C ALA A 138 1.59 -1.71 -5.87
N ALA A 139 1.38 -0.68 -6.70
CA ALA A 139 2.06 0.61 -6.54
C ALA A 139 1.63 1.35 -5.27
N ARG A 140 0.32 1.38 -4.98
CA ARG A 140 -0.20 1.95 -3.73
C ARG A 140 0.37 1.23 -2.51
N GLU A 141 0.38 -0.10 -2.53
CA GLU A 141 0.91 -0.91 -1.43
C GLU A 141 2.42 -0.72 -1.27
N ALA A 142 3.19 -0.65 -2.35
CA ALA A 142 4.63 -0.38 -2.25
C ALA A 142 4.92 1.01 -1.68
N TYR A 143 4.17 2.03 -2.12
CA TYR A 143 4.34 3.40 -1.63
C TYR A 143 3.97 3.57 -0.15
N LEU A 144 2.87 2.94 0.28
CA LEU A 144 2.38 3.04 1.66
C LEU A 144 3.06 2.07 2.62
N SER A 145 3.81 1.08 2.11
CA SER A 145 4.46 0.09 2.95
C SER A 145 5.63 0.70 3.72
N GLY A 146 5.67 0.47 5.03
CA GLY A 146 6.87 0.73 5.84
C GLY A 146 7.99 -0.30 5.67
N HIS A 147 7.79 -1.30 4.79
CA HIS A 147 8.74 -2.39 4.55
C HIS A 147 8.91 -2.65 3.04
N ASP A 148 10.15 -2.63 2.57
CA ASP A 148 10.52 -3.06 1.23
C ASP A 148 11.00 -4.53 1.24
N PRO A 149 10.20 -5.48 0.71
CA PRO A 149 10.56 -6.90 0.66
C PRO A 149 11.71 -7.21 -0.32
N THR A 150 12.12 -6.22 -1.13
CA THR A 150 13.24 -6.33 -2.08
C THR A 150 14.56 -5.82 -1.52
N ASN A 151 14.59 -5.37 -0.27
CA ASN A 151 15.80 -4.88 0.41
C ASN A 151 16.56 -3.81 -0.39
N GLY A 152 15.85 -2.86 -1.02
CA GLY A 152 16.47 -1.80 -1.80
C GLY A 152 16.88 -2.21 -3.21
N ALA A 153 16.23 -3.22 -3.81
CA ALA A 153 16.50 -3.58 -5.19
C ALA A 153 16.22 -2.39 -6.12
N LEU A 154 17.04 -2.22 -7.16
CA LEU A 154 16.89 -1.12 -8.14
C LEU A 154 16.49 -1.61 -9.52
N HIS A 155 16.69 -2.90 -9.76
CA HIS A 155 16.55 -3.53 -11.05
C HIS A 155 15.63 -4.74 -10.92
N PHE A 156 15.00 -5.10 -12.02
CA PHE A 156 14.23 -6.34 -12.13
C PHE A 156 14.35 -6.90 -13.54
N ASN A 157 14.05 -8.19 -13.68
CA ASN A 157 13.85 -8.78 -14.99
C ASN A 157 12.81 -9.91 -14.94
N ILE A 158 12.29 -10.24 -16.13
CA ILE A 158 11.45 -11.41 -16.34
C ILE A 158 12.34 -12.46 -17.03
N ARG A 159 12.36 -13.70 -16.51
CA ARG A 159 13.18 -14.82 -16.99
C ARG A 159 12.34 -16.02 -17.37
N ALA A 160 12.74 -16.73 -18.43
CA ALA A 160 12.03 -17.92 -18.93
C ALA A 160 12.45 -19.20 -18.21
N THR A 161 13.35 -19.11 -17.23
CA THR A 161 13.88 -20.21 -16.42
C THR A 161 13.96 -19.76 -14.95
N PRO A 162 14.01 -20.69 -13.98
CA PRO A 162 14.15 -20.35 -12.55
C PRO A 162 15.58 -19.89 -12.17
N GLU A 163 16.40 -19.49 -13.14
CA GLU A 163 17.80 -19.14 -12.91
C GLU A 163 17.95 -17.94 -11.95
N ARG A 164 18.92 -18.05 -11.04
CA ARG A 164 19.20 -17.06 -9.98
C ARG A 164 20.53 -16.33 -10.15
N SER A 165 21.09 -16.33 -11.36
CA SER A 165 22.36 -15.66 -11.64
C SER A 165 22.26 -14.15 -11.47
N ASN A 166 23.38 -13.55 -11.07
CA ASN A 166 23.50 -12.10 -10.96
C ASN A 166 23.15 -11.42 -12.28
N TRP A 167 22.35 -10.36 -12.23
CA TRP A 167 22.03 -9.61 -13.44
C TRP A 167 23.29 -8.90 -13.94
N LYS A 168 23.57 -9.07 -15.24
CA LYS A 168 24.80 -8.59 -15.90
C LYS A 168 26.09 -9.02 -15.17
N GLY A 169 26.05 -10.11 -14.41
CA GLY A 169 27.18 -10.60 -13.60
C GLY A 169 27.54 -9.76 -12.37
N ARG A 170 26.81 -8.68 -12.08
CA ARG A 170 27.20 -7.69 -11.05
C ARG A 170 26.16 -7.45 -9.97
N HIS A 171 24.88 -7.50 -10.33
CA HIS A 171 23.78 -7.17 -9.42
C HIS A 171 23.26 -8.48 -8.78
N PRO A 172 23.44 -8.66 -7.46
CA PRO A 172 22.95 -9.85 -6.77
C PRO A 172 21.43 -9.94 -6.82
N ILE A 173 20.90 -11.15 -6.98
CA ILE A 173 19.46 -11.36 -6.87
C ILE A 173 18.98 -11.03 -5.46
N SER A 174 17.91 -10.27 -5.35
CA SER A 174 17.22 -9.99 -4.10
C SER A 174 16.02 -10.91 -3.90
N THR A 175 15.11 -10.93 -4.88
CA THR A 175 13.91 -11.77 -4.85
C THR A 175 13.74 -12.55 -6.15
N GLN A 176 12.99 -13.66 -6.07
CA GLN A 176 12.55 -14.45 -7.20
C GLN A 176 11.12 -14.91 -6.97
N SER A 177 10.25 -14.61 -7.93
CA SER A 177 8.81 -14.81 -7.86
C SER A 177 8.35 -15.65 -9.06
N GLY A 178 7.41 -16.57 -8.86
CA GLY A 178 6.84 -17.42 -9.91
C GLY A 178 7.04 -18.91 -9.64
N PRO A 179 6.89 -19.78 -10.66
CA PRO A 179 6.60 -19.45 -12.06
C PRO A 179 5.20 -18.85 -12.26
N TYR A 180 5.05 -18.02 -13.29
CA TYR A 180 3.78 -17.43 -13.75
C TYR A 180 3.47 -17.87 -15.17
N ASN A 181 2.19 -17.85 -15.53
CA ASN A 181 1.77 -18.00 -16.92
C ASN A 181 2.06 -16.70 -17.68
N ASN A 182 2.65 -16.81 -18.87
CA ASN A 182 2.94 -15.67 -19.73
C ASN A 182 2.21 -15.79 -21.08
N SER A 183 1.35 -14.80 -21.38
CA SER A 183 0.61 -14.75 -22.65
C SER A 183 1.39 -14.06 -23.78
N PHE A 184 2.49 -13.37 -23.47
CA PHE A 184 3.31 -12.68 -24.46
C PHE A 184 4.53 -13.53 -24.81
N VAL A 185 4.41 -14.32 -25.87
CA VAL A 185 5.49 -15.16 -26.40
C VAL A 185 5.99 -14.53 -27.71
N ALA A 186 6.93 -13.60 -27.60
CA ALA A 186 7.54 -12.95 -28.76
C ALA A 186 9.03 -12.70 -28.52
N GLY A 187 9.81 -12.66 -29.60
CA GLY A 187 11.24 -12.37 -29.57
C GLY A 187 12.03 -13.32 -28.66
N ASP A 188 12.89 -12.75 -27.81
CA ASP A 188 13.82 -13.48 -26.93
C ASP A 188 13.14 -14.16 -25.73
N PHE A 189 11.81 -14.09 -25.62
CA PHE A 189 11.05 -14.70 -24.54
C PHE A 189 9.94 -15.67 -25.01
N PRO A 190 10.30 -16.77 -25.70
CA PRO A 190 9.34 -17.73 -26.25
C PRO A 190 8.85 -18.73 -25.18
N SER A 191 8.54 -18.26 -23.96
CA SER A 191 8.10 -19.13 -22.87
C SER A 191 6.76 -18.70 -22.32
N HIS A 192 5.85 -19.67 -22.20
CA HIS A 192 4.61 -19.55 -21.45
C HIS A 192 4.84 -19.55 -19.93
N THR A 193 6.08 -19.75 -19.49
CA THR A 193 6.47 -19.71 -18.08
C THR A 193 7.44 -18.56 -17.84
N ALA A 194 7.14 -17.74 -16.83
CA ALA A 194 7.96 -16.60 -16.45
C ALA A 194 8.29 -16.59 -14.96
N TRP A 195 9.50 -16.18 -14.62
CA TRP A 195 9.95 -15.85 -13.28
C TRP A 195 10.28 -14.37 -13.21
N LEU A 196 9.93 -13.71 -12.13
CA LEU A 196 10.23 -12.29 -11.90
C LEU A 196 11.29 -12.18 -10.81
N ASN A 197 12.44 -11.65 -11.16
CA ASN A 197 13.54 -11.43 -10.23
C ASN A 197 13.74 -9.93 -10.00
N THR A 198 14.08 -9.55 -8.76
CA THR A 198 14.61 -8.21 -8.45
C THR A 198 16.08 -8.32 -8.07
N TYR A 199 16.86 -7.26 -8.27
CA TYR A 199 18.30 -7.26 -8.05
C TYR A 199 18.75 -6.02 -7.27
N LEU A 200 19.66 -6.26 -6.32
CA LEU A 200 20.28 -5.23 -5.51
C LEU A 200 21.24 -4.36 -6.35
N PRO A 201 21.55 -3.14 -5.90
CA PRO A 201 22.62 -2.34 -6.49
C PRO A 201 23.95 -3.11 -6.51
N ASP A 202 24.76 -2.88 -7.54
CA ASP A 202 26.16 -3.30 -7.49
C ASP A 202 26.99 -2.43 -6.52
N GLU A 203 28.26 -2.77 -6.31
CA GLU A 203 29.13 -2.03 -5.39
C GLU A 203 29.32 -0.55 -5.77
N ASN A 204 29.27 -0.21 -7.06
CA ASN A 204 29.41 1.17 -7.52
C ASN A 204 28.14 1.96 -7.25
N GLU A 205 26.98 1.35 -7.53
CA GLU A 205 25.67 1.92 -7.24
C GLU A 205 25.47 2.10 -5.74
N LYS A 206 25.97 1.23 -4.86
CA LYS A 206 25.90 1.45 -3.40
C LYS A 206 26.63 2.72 -2.96
N ARG A 207 27.80 3.00 -3.55
CA ARG A 207 28.67 4.13 -3.15
C ARG A 207 28.10 5.50 -3.50
N THR A 208 27.30 5.60 -4.56
CA THR A 208 26.72 6.87 -5.01
C THR A 208 25.61 7.42 -4.10
N HIS A 209 25.19 6.68 -3.08
CA HIS A 209 24.13 7.09 -2.14
C HIS A 209 24.61 7.99 -0.99
N LYS A 210 25.93 8.20 -0.83
CA LYS A 210 26.51 9.12 0.15
C LYS A 210 26.81 10.47 -0.49
N ARG A 211 25.81 11.33 -0.64
CA ARG A 211 26.00 12.79 -0.77
C ARG A 211 24.88 13.53 -0.06
#